data_AF-A0AAV9EMA9-F1
#
_entry.id   AF-A0AAV9EMA9-F1
#
_cell.length_a   1.000
_cell.length_b   1.000
_cell.length_c   1.000
_cell.angle_alpha   90.00
_cell.angle_beta   90.00
_cell.angle_gamma   90.00
#
_symmetry.space_group_name_H-M   'P 1'
#
loop_
_entity.id
_entity.type
_entity.pdbx_description
1 polymer ?
#
loop_
_entity_poly.entity_id
_entity_poly.type
_entity_poly.pdbx_seq_one_letter_code
_entity_poly.pdbx_strand_id
1 'polypeptide(L)'
;MKDMEDGRAKYLNLKGYVAGNPLISAKHDLNTIFPYAHRMGFISDELYKSAKKRCRGQYLEPKNAQCADDVKAMQYLISGINVHNILEKKCVAENYKFQNMLQLIGDRWLWILKGFSLLPLLILLSVAGVMDSCFPIIGRMIKL
;
A
#
# COMPACT_ATOMS: atom_id res chain seq x y z
N MET A 1 -15.71 25.63 1.13
CA MET A 1 -16.45 26.27 0.02
C MET A 1 -16.72 27.69 0.46
N LYS A 2 -16.14 28.65 -0.25
CA LYS A 2 -16.39 30.08 -0.05
C LYS A 2 -17.19 30.49 -1.28
N ASP A 3 -18.43 30.90 -1.05
CA ASP A 3 -19.40 31.06 -2.13
C ASP A 3 -19.13 32.34 -2.92
N MET A 4 -19.52 32.28 -4.20
CA MET A 4 -19.38 33.32 -5.21
C MET A 4 -20.18 34.57 -4.82
N GLU A 5 -19.52 35.73 -4.79
CA GLU A 5 -20.10 37.07 -4.55
C GLU A 5 -20.85 37.64 -5.77
N ASP A 6 -21.55 36.82 -6.55
CA ASP A 6 -22.50 37.30 -7.57
C ASP A 6 -23.87 36.68 -7.25
N GLY A 7 -24.84 37.53 -6.87
CA GLY A 7 -26.12 37.21 -6.24
C GLY A 7 -27.11 36.36 -7.04
N ARG A 8 -26.63 35.54 -7.97
CA ARG A 8 -27.41 34.49 -8.62
C ARG A 8 -27.25 33.19 -7.85
N ALA A 9 -28.17 32.96 -6.92
CA ALA A 9 -28.31 31.68 -6.22
C ALA A 9 -28.35 30.54 -7.25
N LYS A 10 -27.26 29.77 -7.34
CA LYS A 10 -27.19 28.57 -8.17
C LYS A 10 -27.94 27.46 -7.45
N TYR A 11 -29.20 27.25 -7.79
CA TYR A 11 -30.01 26.18 -7.21
C TYR A 11 -29.42 24.82 -7.59
N LEU A 12 -28.73 24.17 -6.66
CA LEU A 12 -28.21 22.81 -6.84
C LEU A 12 -29.27 21.80 -6.38
N ASN A 13 -29.97 21.16 -7.33
CA ASN A 13 -30.97 20.12 -7.04
C ASN A 13 -30.31 18.73 -6.95
N LEU A 14 -29.48 18.52 -5.93
CA LEU A 14 -28.79 17.24 -5.71
C LEU A 14 -29.79 16.15 -5.32
N LYS A 15 -29.86 15.07 -6.10
CA LYS A 15 -30.70 13.88 -5.80
C LYS A 15 -29.96 12.80 -5.02
N GLY A 16 -28.64 12.74 -5.14
CA GLY A 16 -27.79 11.75 -4.47
C GLY A 16 -26.43 11.62 -5.15
N TYR A 17 -25.57 10.78 -4.58
CA TYR A 17 -24.25 10.44 -5.13
C TYR A 17 -23.95 8.95 -4.89
N VAL A 18 -23.05 8.39 -5.71
CA VAL A 18 -22.52 7.04 -5.54
C VAL A 18 -21.01 7.17 -5.40
N ALA A 19 -20.44 6.46 -4.42
CA ALA A 19 -19.01 6.41 -4.21
C ALA A 19 -18.52 4.97 -4.38
N GLY A 20 -17.62 4.74 -5.33
CA GLY A 20 -16.97 3.46 -5.56
C GLY A 20 -15.75 3.32 -4.66
N ASN A 21 -15.72 2.26 -3.84
CA ASN A 21 -14.63 1.96 -2.91
C ASN A 21 -14.15 3.18 -2.08
N PRO A 22 -15.07 3.93 -1.45
CA PRO A 22 -14.69 5.13 -0.72
C PRO A 22 -13.89 4.79 0.53
N LEU A 23 -12.96 5.68 0.86
CA LEU A 23 -12.44 5.80 2.22
C LEU A 23 -13.53 6.50 3.05
N ILE A 24 -14.19 5.77 3.94
CA ILE A 24 -15.24 6.29 4.83
C ILE A 24 -14.60 6.77 6.13
N SER A 25 -13.66 6.01 6.67
CA SER A 25 -12.90 6.35 7.85
C SER A 25 -11.55 5.65 7.85
N ALA A 26 -10.47 6.43 7.82
CA ALA A 26 -9.11 5.89 7.79
C ALA A 26 -8.86 4.87 8.92
N LYS A 27 -9.37 5.13 10.13
CA LYS A 27 -9.20 4.20 11.25
C LYS A 27 -9.93 2.88 11.03
N HIS A 28 -11.17 2.91 10.54
CA HIS A 28 -11.93 1.69 10.33
C HIS A 28 -11.41 0.94 9.10
N ASP A 29 -11.29 1.63 7.97
CA ASP A 29 -10.93 1.03 6.69
C ASP A 29 -9.54 0.40 6.74
N LEU A 30 -8.54 1.07 7.30
CA LEU A 30 -7.19 0.49 7.37
C LEU A 30 -7.09 -0.71 8.33
N ASN A 31 -7.91 -0.75 9.40
CA ASN A 31 -7.98 -1.94 10.26
C ASN A 31 -8.66 -3.14 9.60
N THR A 32 -9.39 -2.94 8.48
CA THR A 32 -10.00 -4.04 7.72
C THR A 32 -9.03 -4.74 6.75
N ILE A 33 -7.86 -4.15 6.49
CA ILE A 33 -6.86 -4.69 5.55
C ILE A 33 -6.40 -6.10 5.96
N PHE A 34 -6.02 -6.31 7.22
CA PHE A 34 -5.56 -7.63 7.67
C PHE A 34 -6.68 -8.68 7.70
N PRO A 35 -7.90 -8.39 8.22
CA PRO A 35 -9.04 -9.28 8.06
C PRO A 35 -9.35 -9.63 6.59
N TYR A 36 -9.24 -8.68 5.66
CA TYR A 36 -9.43 -8.95 4.24
C TYR A 36 -8.33 -9.86 3.70
N ALA A 37 -7.06 -9.55 3.97
CA ALA A 37 -5.92 -10.33 3.50
C ALA A 37 -5.89 -11.77 4.04
N HIS A 38 -6.31 -11.98 5.29
CA HIS A 38 -6.52 -13.30 5.87
C HIS A 38 -7.58 -14.10 5.11
N ARG A 39 -8.74 -13.50 4.81
CA ARG A 39 -9.80 -14.16 4.03
C ARG A 39 -9.40 -14.49 2.60
N MET A 40 -8.47 -13.72 2.02
CA MET A 40 -7.90 -13.98 0.71
C MET A 40 -6.75 -15.01 0.73
N GLY A 41 -6.36 -15.50 1.92
CA GLY A 41 -5.32 -16.52 2.07
C GLY A 41 -3.88 -15.99 2.08
N PHE A 42 -3.67 -14.67 2.15
CA PHE A 42 -2.31 -14.10 2.20
C PHE A 42 -1.65 -14.18 3.58
N ILE A 43 -2.46 -14.36 4.62
CA ILE A 43 -2.02 -14.43 6.02
C ILE A 43 -2.50 -15.76 6.57
N SER A 44 -1.62 -16.48 7.27
CA SER A 44 -1.99 -17.77 7.86
C SER A 44 -2.99 -17.61 9.01
N ASP A 45 -3.76 -18.66 9.26
CA ASP A 45 -4.75 -18.73 10.33
C ASP A 45 -4.13 -18.50 11.71
N GLU A 46 -2.94 -19.06 11.95
CA GLU A 46 -2.21 -18.97 13.21
C GLU A 46 -1.77 -17.53 13.48
N LEU A 47 -1.15 -16.90 12.47
CA LEU A 47 -0.67 -15.52 12.58
C LEU A 47 -1.83 -14.55 12.78
N TYR A 48 -2.92 -14.70 12.01
CA TYR A 48 -4.09 -13.84 12.16
C TYR A 48 -4.78 -14.02 13.53
N LYS A 49 -4.93 -15.25 14.01
CA LYS A 49 -5.52 -15.52 15.34
C LYS A 49 -4.66 -14.93 16.46
N SER A 50 -3.33 -15.05 16.38
CA SER A 50 -2.40 -14.39 17.31
C SER A 50 -2.58 -12.88 17.29
N ALA A 51 -2.49 -12.27 16.11
CA ALA A 51 -2.62 -10.82 15.93
C ALA A 51 -3.97 -10.31 16.45
N LYS A 52 -5.07 -10.99 16.12
CA LYS A 52 -6.43 -10.63 16.58
C LYS A 52 -6.53 -10.64 18.10
N LYS A 53 -5.94 -11.64 18.77
CA LYS A 53 -5.92 -11.73 20.24
C LYS A 53 -5.09 -10.61 20.87
N ARG A 54 -3.88 -10.36 20.37
CA ARG A 54 -2.93 -9.40 20.95
C ARG A 54 -3.27 -7.94 20.66
N CYS A 55 -3.79 -7.68 19.45
CA CYS A 55 -4.14 -6.34 18.99
C CYS A 55 -5.61 -5.96 19.24
N ARG A 56 -6.47 -6.91 19.63
CA ARG A 56 -7.91 -6.68 19.86
C ARG A 56 -8.61 -5.99 18.67
N GLY A 57 -8.18 -6.32 17.45
CA GLY A 57 -8.68 -5.71 16.22
C GLY A 57 -8.17 -4.29 15.92
N GLN A 58 -7.22 -3.75 16.70
CA GLN A 58 -6.59 -2.45 16.48
C GLN A 58 -5.15 -2.66 16.00
N TYR A 59 -4.96 -2.73 14.69
CA TYR A 59 -3.69 -3.05 14.04
C TYR A 59 -2.88 -1.81 13.64
N LEU A 60 -3.53 -0.66 13.46
CA LEU A 60 -2.88 0.62 13.12
C LEU A 60 -2.03 1.18 14.27
N GLU A 61 -2.52 1.03 15.50
CA GLU A 61 -1.93 1.59 16.71
C GLU A 61 -1.63 0.45 17.69
N PRO A 62 -0.60 -0.37 17.41
CA PRO A 62 -0.26 -1.48 18.27
C PRO A 62 0.15 -0.97 19.66
N LYS A 63 -0.64 -1.34 20.68
CA LYS A 63 -0.44 -0.88 22.07
C LYS A 63 0.64 -1.63 22.85
N ASN A 64 1.14 -2.74 22.28
CA ASN A 64 2.17 -3.57 22.90
C ASN A 64 3.11 -4.14 21.83
N ALA A 65 4.32 -4.51 22.26
CA ALA A 65 5.37 -5.02 21.35
C ALA A 65 4.92 -6.26 20.58
N GLN A 66 4.23 -7.20 21.24
CA GLN A 66 3.81 -8.44 20.59
C GLN A 66 2.78 -8.21 19.47
N CYS A 67 1.90 -7.22 19.63
CA CYS A 67 0.98 -6.79 18.58
C CYS A 67 1.74 -6.10 17.44
N ALA A 68 2.72 -5.25 17.75
CA ALA A 68 3.56 -4.62 16.74
C ALA A 68 4.32 -5.66 15.91
N ASP A 69 4.84 -6.72 16.54
CA ASP A 69 5.53 -7.81 15.86
C ASP A 69 4.60 -8.59 14.92
N ASP A 70 3.41 -8.96 15.40
CA ASP A 70 2.40 -9.65 14.58
C ASP A 70 1.95 -8.78 13.39
N VAL A 71 1.73 -7.48 13.62
CA VAL A 71 1.38 -6.52 12.56
C VAL A 71 2.51 -6.41 11.54
N LYS A 72 3.76 -6.30 11.98
CA LYS A 72 4.93 -6.24 11.09
C LYS A 72 5.05 -7.50 10.22
N ALA A 73 4.82 -8.67 10.80
CA ALA A 73 4.81 -9.94 10.06
C ALA A 73 3.69 -9.97 9.01
N MET A 74 2.46 -9.58 9.37
CA MET A 74 1.36 -9.50 8.41
C MET A 74 1.61 -8.47 7.31
N GLN A 75 2.18 -7.31 7.64
CA GLN A 75 2.56 -6.28 6.65
C GLN A 75 3.58 -6.80 5.65
N TYR A 76 4.58 -7.54 6.12
CA TYR A 76 5.59 -8.14 5.25
C TYR A 76 4.96 -9.08 4.21
N LEU A 77 4.03 -9.95 4.64
CA LEU A 77 3.35 -10.89 3.75
C LEU A 77 2.53 -10.19 2.64
N ILE A 78 1.88 -9.08 2.96
CA ILE A 78 1.05 -8.34 1.98
C ILE A 78 1.82 -7.24 1.23
N SER A 79 3.11 -7.05 1.54
CA SER A 79 3.91 -5.95 0.99
C SER A 79 4.10 -6.02 -0.53
N GLY A 80 4.02 -7.21 -1.12
CA GLY A 80 4.11 -7.44 -2.56
C GLY A 80 2.79 -7.34 -3.31
N ILE A 81 1.67 -7.13 -2.62
CA ILE A 81 0.32 -7.17 -3.20
C ILE A 81 -0.09 -5.79 -3.70
N ASN A 82 -0.73 -5.75 -4.87
CA ASN A 82 -1.37 -4.54 -5.37
C ASN A 82 -2.65 -4.27 -4.56
N VAL A 83 -2.61 -3.23 -3.73
CA VAL A 83 -3.71 -2.85 -2.83
C VAL A 83 -4.95 -2.34 -3.57
N HIS A 84 -4.81 -1.95 -4.84
CA HIS A 84 -5.93 -1.50 -5.67
C HIS A 84 -6.61 -2.67 -6.39
N ASN A 85 -5.85 -3.72 -6.75
CA ASN A 85 -6.38 -4.92 -7.37
C ASN A 85 -5.47 -6.12 -7.10
N ILE A 86 -5.93 -7.04 -6.25
CA ILE A 86 -5.14 -8.19 -5.78
C ILE A 86 -4.78 -9.21 -6.87
N LEU A 87 -5.47 -9.20 -8.00
CA LEU A 87 -5.21 -10.11 -9.12
C LEU A 87 -4.16 -9.54 -10.09
N GLU A 88 -3.83 -8.25 -9.95
CA GLU A 88 -2.85 -7.57 -10.79
C GLU A 88 -1.48 -7.55 -10.12
N LYS A 89 -0.43 -7.48 -10.95
CA LYS A 89 0.93 -7.31 -10.43
C LYS A 89 1.04 -5.99 -9.68
N LYS A 90 1.79 -6.00 -8.58
CA LYS A 90 2.20 -4.76 -7.91
C LYS A 90 3.28 -4.09 -8.73
N CYS A 91 2.96 -2.92 -9.24
CA CYS A 91 3.91 -2.08 -9.91
C CYS A 91 4.68 -1.23 -8.93
N VAL A 92 6.00 -1.24 -9.04
CA VAL A 92 6.82 -0.20 -8.43
C VAL A 92 6.74 0.99 -9.38
N ALA A 93 5.91 1.98 -9.05
CA ALA A 93 6.09 3.28 -9.66
C ALA A 93 7.44 3.80 -9.17
N GLU A 94 8.48 3.70 -10.00
CA GLU A 94 9.68 4.50 -9.77
C GLU A 94 9.23 5.96 -9.74
N ASN A 95 9.13 6.52 -8.53
CA ASN A 95 8.85 7.93 -8.22
C ASN A 95 7.41 8.46 -8.40
N TYR A 96 6.45 7.95 -7.62
CA TYR A 96 5.47 8.84 -7.00
C TYR A 96 5.65 8.81 -5.48
N LYS A 97 6.32 9.84 -4.96
CA LYS A 97 6.39 10.14 -3.52
C LYS A 97 4.98 10.43 -2.99
N PHE A 98 4.32 9.42 -2.43
CA PHE A 98 3.36 9.62 -1.35
C PHE A 98 4.06 9.24 -0.04
N GLN A 99 4.89 10.15 0.48
CA GLN A 99 5.37 10.10 1.86
C GLN A 99 4.20 10.46 2.79
N ASN A 100 3.89 9.82 3.92
CA ASN A 100 4.48 8.72 4.69
C ASN A 100 3.36 8.08 5.54
N MET A 101 3.47 6.80 5.91
CA MET A 101 3.18 6.41 7.30
C MET A 101 4.04 5.21 7.68
N LEU A 102 4.94 5.43 8.64
CA LEU A 102 6.03 4.56 9.10
C LEU A 102 7.20 4.48 8.11
N GLN A 103 8.08 5.47 8.23
CA GLN A 103 9.45 5.41 7.71
C GLN A 103 10.06 4.04 8.00
N LEU A 104 10.45 3.42 6.90
CA LEU A 104 11.26 2.23 6.80
C LEU A 104 12.46 2.31 7.75
N ILE A 105 12.51 1.36 8.67
CA ILE A 105 13.59 1.15 9.62
C ILE A 105 14.90 0.92 8.85
N GLY A 106 15.86 1.83 9.03
CA GLY A 106 17.29 1.58 8.88
C GLY A 106 17.80 1.43 7.46
N ASP A 107 18.07 2.55 6.81
CA ASP A 107 18.84 2.59 5.58
C ASP A 107 20.16 1.83 5.74
N ARG A 108 20.41 0.99 4.75
CA ARG A 108 21.50 0.03 4.65
C ARG A 108 22.82 0.73 4.29
N TRP A 109 23.28 1.62 5.17
CA TRP A 109 24.56 2.37 5.09
C TRP A 109 25.83 1.50 5.21
N LEU A 110 25.75 0.19 4.94
CA LEU A 110 26.84 -0.78 5.15
C LEU A 110 27.48 -1.31 3.85
N TRP A 111 27.04 -0.86 2.67
CA TRP A 111 27.61 -1.31 1.38
C TRP A 111 28.56 -0.29 0.71
N ILE A 112 28.63 0.94 1.21
CA ILE A 112 29.46 2.00 0.60
C ILE A 112 30.91 1.99 1.12
N LEU A 113 31.19 1.33 2.25
CA LEU A 113 32.54 1.34 2.86
C LEU A 113 33.41 0.11 2.55
N LYS A 114 32.91 -0.89 1.81
CA LYS A 114 33.70 -2.06 1.41
C LYS A 114 33.64 -2.23 -0.11
N GLY A 115 34.64 -1.64 -0.76
CA GLY A 115 34.78 -1.54 -2.20
C GLY A 115 34.51 -2.85 -2.95
N PHE A 116 33.70 -2.75 -3.99
CA PHE A 116 33.41 -3.86 -4.89
C PHE A 116 34.30 -3.75 -6.14
N SER A 117 35.19 -4.73 -6.26
CA SER A 117 35.91 -5.02 -7.49
C SER A 117 34.95 -5.68 -8.49
N LEU A 118 35.07 -5.26 -9.75
CA LEU A 118 34.56 -5.83 -11.00
C LEU A 118 33.60 -7.04 -10.90
N LEU A 119 32.30 -6.77 -10.79
CA LEU A 119 31.28 -7.68 -11.37
C LEU A 119 30.04 -6.90 -11.88
N PRO A 120 30.12 -6.15 -13.00
CA PRO A 120 29.02 -5.27 -13.41
C PRO A 120 27.99 -5.93 -14.37
N LEU A 121 28.24 -7.14 -14.90
CA LEU A 121 27.41 -7.70 -15.99
C LEU A 121 26.23 -8.58 -15.52
N LEU A 122 26.33 -9.27 -14.38
CA LEU A 122 25.23 -10.10 -13.87
C LEU A 122 24.14 -9.29 -13.17
N ILE A 123 24.46 -8.08 -12.69
CA ILE A 123 23.48 -7.19 -12.07
C ILE A 123 22.59 -6.55 -13.15
N LEU A 124 23.13 -6.25 -14.34
CA LEU A 124 22.31 -5.70 -15.43
C LEU A 124 21.21 -6.65 -15.92
N LEU A 125 21.41 -7.96 -15.90
CA LEU A 125 20.36 -8.93 -16.25
C LEU A 125 19.27 -9.06 -15.17
N SER A 126 19.60 -8.83 -13.90
CA SER A 126 18.59 -8.78 -12.83
C SER A 126 17.85 -7.45 -12.78
N VAL A 127 18.45 -6.36 -13.25
CA VAL A 127 17.80 -5.04 -13.38
C VAL A 127 16.91 -4.95 -14.62
N ALA A 128 17.29 -5.58 -15.74
CA ALA A 128 16.46 -5.63 -16.95
C ALA A 128 15.11 -6.33 -16.71
N GLY A 129 15.04 -7.34 -15.83
CA GLY A 129 13.79 -8.00 -15.47
C GLY A 129 12.83 -7.18 -14.59
N VAL A 130 13.31 -6.08 -13.98
CA VAL A 130 12.49 -5.22 -13.10
C VAL A 130 11.73 -4.17 -13.90
N MET A 131 12.31 -3.65 -14.99
CA MET A 131 11.74 -2.59 -15.84
C MET A 131 10.50 -3.02 -16.64
N ASP A 132 10.22 -4.31 -16.79
CA ASP A 132 9.09 -4.80 -17.58
C ASP A 132 7.76 -4.89 -16.83
N SER A 133 7.76 -4.69 -15.51
CA SER A 133 6.61 -5.10 -14.68
C SER A 133 5.43 -4.12 -14.62
N CYS A 134 5.53 -2.92 -15.24
CA CYS A 134 4.41 -1.96 -15.24
C CYS A 134 4.22 -1.06 -16.48
N PHE A 135 4.94 -1.28 -17.58
CA PHE A 135 4.81 -0.39 -18.75
C PHE A 135 3.51 -0.54 -19.61
N PRO A 136 2.66 -1.60 -19.53
CA PRO A 136 1.54 -1.69 -20.48
C PRO A 136 0.19 -1.10 -20.00
N ILE A 137 0.03 -0.64 -18.75
CA ILE A 137 -1.29 -0.19 -18.26
C ILE A 137 -1.61 1.25 -18.68
N ILE A 138 -0.63 2.16 -18.67
CA ILE A 138 -0.85 3.55 -19.11
C ILE A 138 -1.10 3.61 -20.64
N GLY A 139 -0.48 2.71 -21.41
CA GLY A 139 -0.70 2.61 -22.86
C GLY A 139 -2.07 2.06 -23.30
N ARG A 140 -2.83 1.40 -22.40
CA ARG A 140 -4.17 0.89 -22.72
C ARG A 140 -5.30 1.87 -22.40
N MET A 141 -5.08 2.86 -21.54
CA MET A 141 -6.10 3.88 -21.23
C MET A 141 -6.10 5.10 -22.17
N ILE A 142 -5.18 5.18 -23.14
CA ILE A 142 -5.15 6.23 -24.18
C ILE A 142 -5.61 5.69 -25.55
N LYS A 143 -6.12 4.45 -25.61
CA LYS A 143 -6.85 3.91 -26.77
C LYS A 143 -8.30 3.60 -26.38
N LEU A 144 -9.08 4.65 -26.17
CA LEU A 144 -10.53 4.67 -26.35
C LEU A 144 -10.87 5.89 -27.21
#